data_AF-A0AAW0NR83-F1
#
_entry.id   AF-A0AAW0NR83-F1
#
_cell.length_a   1.000
_cell.length_b   1.000
_cell.length_c   1.000
_cell.angle_alpha   90.00
_cell.angle_beta   90.00
_cell.angle_gamma   90.00
#
_symmetry.space_group_name_H-M   'P 1'
#
loop_
_entity.id
_entity.type
_entity.pdbx_description
1 polymer ?
#
loop_
_entity_poly.entity_id
_entity_poly.type
_entity_poly.pdbx_seq_one_letter_code
_entity_poly.pdbx_strand_id
1 'polypeptide(L)'
;MALLSALTPVLAAVLCVIIGFMFVKSRGSEVKTQAKPKDFRPWVDQDLQDNTDGHGKNDDDDDLEDHTEEEELQHVPYSPPRYPEEAMLKRSQEFYSVMNQRRSVRFISPEPVPREVIDNVIRTAGTAPSGAHTEPWTFVVVSDPETKHQIRLIVEEEEEVNYRQRMGDKWVQDLARLKTNWIKEYLDVAHI
;
A
#
# COMPACT_ATOMS: atom_id res chain seq x y z
N MET A 1 -25.75 -7.12 -76.21
CA MET A 1 -26.02 -7.76 -74.90
C MET A 1 -25.65 -6.76 -73.81
N ALA A 2 -26.45 -5.71 -73.69
CA ALA A 2 -26.14 -4.45 -73.00
C ALA A 2 -27.14 -4.17 -71.86
N LEU A 3 -27.32 -5.14 -70.95
CA LEU A 3 -28.29 -5.02 -69.84
C LEU A 3 -27.73 -5.36 -68.44
N LEU A 4 -26.43 -5.66 -68.30
CA LEU A 4 -25.83 -6.07 -67.00
C LEU A 4 -24.81 -5.07 -66.41
N SER A 5 -24.58 -3.91 -67.03
CA SER A 5 -23.58 -2.92 -66.57
C SER A 5 -24.16 -1.73 -65.78
N ALA A 6 -25.48 -1.54 -65.74
CA ALA A 6 -26.12 -0.40 -65.06
C ALA A 6 -26.72 -0.75 -63.69
N LEU A 7 -26.84 -2.04 -63.36
CA LEU A 7 -27.49 -2.52 -62.14
C LEU A 7 -26.53 -2.70 -60.95
N THR A 8 -25.22 -2.70 -61.18
CA THR A 8 -24.19 -2.88 -60.14
C THR A 8 -24.05 -1.71 -59.15
N PRO A 9 -24.06 -0.41 -59.54
CA PRO A 9 -23.96 0.67 -58.56
C PRO A 9 -25.24 0.84 -57.74
N VAL A 10 -26.41 0.53 -58.31
CA VAL A 10 -27.71 0.61 -57.62
C VAL A 10 -27.83 -0.50 -56.57
N LEU A 11 -27.42 -1.73 -56.90
CA LEU A 11 -27.38 -2.84 -55.93
C LEU A 11 -26.41 -2.58 -54.78
N ALA A 12 -25.23 -2.00 -55.06
CA ALA A 12 -24.26 -1.64 -54.03
C ALA A 12 -24.79 -0.53 -53.08
N ALA A 13 -25.45 0.49 -53.63
CA ALA A 13 -26.06 1.55 -52.83
C ALA A 13 -27.20 1.03 -51.93
N VAL A 14 -28.06 0.15 -52.46
CA VAL A 14 -29.13 -0.49 -51.69
C VAL A 14 -28.55 -1.38 -50.58
N LEU A 15 -27.48 -2.14 -50.86
CA LEU A 15 -26.81 -2.97 -49.86
C LEU A 15 -26.19 -2.14 -48.73
N CYS A 16 -25.55 -1.00 -49.05
CA CYS A 16 -24.99 -0.08 -48.06
C CYS A 16 -26.07 0.55 -47.17
N VAL A 17 -27.22 0.92 -47.74
CA VAL A 17 -28.36 1.46 -46.96
C VAL A 17 -28.96 0.39 -46.04
N ILE A 18 -29.09 -0.87 -46.51
CA ILE A 18 -29.59 -1.98 -45.70
C ILE A 18 -28.62 -2.30 -44.54
N ILE A 19 -27.31 -2.35 -44.80
CA ILE A 19 -26.30 -2.59 -43.76
C ILE A 19 -26.28 -1.44 -42.76
N GLY A 20 -26.37 -0.18 -43.21
CA GLY A 20 -26.49 0.98 -42.34
C GLY A 20 -27.75 0.95 -41.46
N PHE A 21 -28.89 0.56 -42.03
CA PHE A 21 -30.16 0.44 -41.28
C PHE A 21 -30.11 -0.71 -40.26
N MET A 22 -29.44 -1.83 -40.59
CA MET A 22 -29.18 -2.91 -39.63
C MET A 22 -28.26 -2.46 -38.49
N PHE A 23 -27.22 -1.66 -38.76
CA PHE A 23 -26.35 -1.09 -37.73
C PHE A 23 -27.06 -0.07 -36.83
N VAL A 24 -27.94 0.77 -37.39
CA VAL A 24 -28.74 1.75 -36.62
C VAL A 24 -29.80 1.03 -35.78
N LYS A 25 -30.50 0.03 -36.34
CA LYS A 25 -31.51 -0.75 -35.61
C LYS A 25 -30.89 -1.69 -34.57
N SER A 26 -29.66 -2.17 -34.77
CA SER A 26 -28.92 -2.94 -33.77
C SER A 26 -28.42 -2.10 -32.59
N ARG A 27 -28.38 -0.76 -32.70
CA ARG A 27 -28.02 0.16 -31.60
C ARG A 27 -29.22 0.55 -30.73
N GLY A 28 -30.40 -0.01 -30.99
CA GLY A 28 -31.65 0.32 -30.32
C GLY A 28 -32.21 -0.78 -29.44
N SER A 29 -31.45 -1.29 -28.47
CA SER A 29 -31.99 -1.91 -27.24
C SER A 29 -30.88 -2.17 -26.21
N GLU A 30 -30.34 -1.12 -25.60
CA GLU A 30 -29.76 -1.24 -24.25
C GLU A 30 -30.63 -0.42 -23.30
N VAL A 31 -31.55 -1.14 -22.65
CA VAL A 31 -32.25 -0.63 -21.46
C VAL A 31 -31.20 -0.45 -20.38
N LYS A 32 -30.93 0.80 -19.99
CA LYS A 32 -30.17 1.10 -18.77
C LYS A 32 -31.01 0.69 -17.55
N THR A 33 -30.87 -0.56 -17.12
CA THR A 33 -31.14 -0.91 -15.72
C THR A 33 -29.98 -0.35 -14.91
N GLN A 34 -30.17 0.78 -14.25
CA GLN A 34 -29.25 1.26 -13.22
C GLN A 34 -29.28 0.28 -12.05
N ALA A 35 -28.41 -0.72 -12.09
CA ALA A 35 -27.95 -1.39 -10.88
C ALA A 35 -26.83 -0.53 -10.28
N LYS A 36 -27.01 -0.06 -9.05
CA LYS A 36 -25.93 0.55 -8.26
C LYS A 36 -24.75 -0.42 -8.24
N PRO A 37 -23.50 0.02 -8.49
CA PRO A 37 -22.36 -0.87 -8.33
C PRO A 37 -22.25 -1.21 -6.84
N LYS A 38 -22.49 -2.46 -6.47
CA LYS A 38 -21.96 -2.98 -5.21
C LYS A 38 -20.46 -3.09 -5.43
N ASP A 39 -19.72 -2.32 -4.65
CA ASP A 39 -18.28 -2.21 -4.68
C ASP A 39 -17.67 -3.55 -4.26
N PHE A 40 -17.50 -4.46 -5.23
CA PHE A 40 -16.96 -5.79 -4.97
C PHE A 40 -15.44 -5.71 -5.11
N ARG A 41 -14.76 -5.44 -3.99
CA ARG A 41 -13.30 -5.45 -3.88
C ARG A 41 -12.87 -6.78 -3.24
N PRO A 42 -12.46 -7.81 -4.02
CA PRO A 42 -12.25 -9.17 -3.50
C PRO A 42 -11.02 -9.33 -2.59
N TRP A 43 -10.20 -8.28 -2.48
CA TRP A 43 -8.92 -8.26 -1.76
C TRP A 43 -8.92 -7.28 -0.57
N VAL A 44 -10.09 -6.70 -0.25
CA VAL A 44 -10.24 -5.87 0.94
C VAL A 44 -10.88 -6.76 2.00
N ASP A 45 -10.12 -7.03 3.05
CA ASP A 45 -10.62 -7.71 4.24
C ASP A 45 -11.88 -6.97 4.74
N GLN A 46 -12.97 -7.71 4.94
CA GLN A 46 -14.30 -7.15 5.14
C GLN A 46 -14.43 -6.39 6.47
N ASP A 47 -13.51 -6.66 7.38
CA ASP A 47 -13.25 -6.04 8.68
C ASP A 47 -12.44 -4.73 8.60
N LEU A 48 -11.89 -4.37 7.43
CA LEU A 48 -11.27 -3.06 7.16
C LEU A 48 -12.21 -2.07 6.46
N GLN A 49 -13.51 -2.37 6.42
CA GLN A 49 -14.52 -1.40 5.98
C GLN A 49 -14.70 -0.34 7.06
N ASP A 50 -13.93 0.74 6.94
CA ASP A 50 -14.25 1.99 7.63
C ASP A 50 -15.66 2.44 7.23
N ASN A 51 -16.52 2.68 8.22
CA ASN A 51 -17.92 3.09 8.05
C ASN A 51 -18.06 4.55 7.57
N THR A 52 -17.01 5.17 7.03
CA THR A 52 -17.04 6.52 6.47
C THR A 52 -18.07 6.76 5.35
N ASP A 53 -18.62 5.72 4.72
CA ASP A 53 -19.68 5.84 3.70
C ASP A 53 -21.08 5.45 4.21
N GLY A 54 -21.35 5.69 5.49
CA GLY A 54 -22.69 5.61 6.08
C GLY A 54 -23.58 6.78 5.65
N HIS A 55 -24.33 6.64 4.57
CA HIS A 55 -25.58 7.39 4.37
C HIS A 55 -26.65 6.88 5.36
N GLY A 56 -26.44 7.20 6.64
CA GLY A 56 -27.43 7.14 7.70
C GLY A 56 -27.70 8.57 8.15
N LYS A 57 -28.83 9.12 7.72
CA LYS A 57 -29.32 10.41 8.19
C LYS A 57 -29.83 10.18 9.62
N ASN A 58 -28.93 10.25 10.58
CA ASN A 58 -29.28 10.38 12.00
C ASN A 58 -29.33 11.88 12.26
N ASP A 59 -30.55 12.40 12.45
CA ASP A 59 -30.82 13.77 12.87
C ASP A 59 -30.60 13.91 14.40
N ASP A 60 -29.50 13.35 14.88
CA ASP A 60 -28.98 13.64 16.22
C ASP A 60 -27.74 14.47 15.98
N ASP A 61 -27.90 15.79 16.14
CA ASP A 61 -26.81 16.76 16.26
C ASP A 61 -25.94 16.31 17.44
N ASP A 62 -25.03 15.36 17.20
CA ASP A 62 -23.86 15.15 18.05
C ASP A 62 -23.09 16.45 17.92
N ASP A 63 -23.17 17.26 18.99
CA ASP A 63 -22.30 18.39 19.28
C ASP A 63 -20.84 17.91 19.14
N LEU A 64 -20.34 17.94 17.90
CA LEU A 64 -18.92 17.99 17.61
C LEU A 64 -18.45 19.26 18.27
N GLU A 65 -18.03 19.15 19.53
CA GLU A 65 -17.34 20.21 20.24
C GLU A 65 -16.20 20.64 19.33
N ASP A 66 -16.40 21.82 18.76
CA ASP A 66 -15.47 22.51 17.90
C ASP A 66 -14.27 22.87 18.76
N HIS A 67 -13.38 21.90 18.97
CA HIS A 67 -12.04 22.14 19.48
C HIS A 67 -11.19 22.77 18.36
N THR A 68 -11.71 23.79 17.68
CA THR A 68 -10.91 24.78 16.94
C THR A 68 -10.36 25.80 17.93
N GLU A 69 -9.61 25.31 18.92
CA GLU A 69 -8.43 26.08 19.27
C GLU A 69 -7.45 25.84 18.11
N GLU A 70 -7.66 26.56 17.00
CA GLU A 70 -6.64 26.73 15.98
C GLU A 70 -5.46 27.37 16.70
N GLU A 71 -4.54 26.55 17.22
CA GLU A 71 -3.27 27.04 17.71
C GLU A 71 -2.65 27.80 16.54
N GLU A 72 -2.64 29.14 16.64
CA GLU A 72 -2.08 30.01 15.62
C GLU A 72 -0.56 29.86 15.67
N LEU A 73 -0.06 28.77 15.07
CA LEU A 73 1.34 28.40 15.10
C LEU A 73 2.15 29.45 14.32
N GLN A 74 3.07 30.11 15.02
CA GLN A 74 3.93 31.10 14.40
C GLN A 74 4.92 30.44 13.44
N HIS A 75 4.97 30.93 12.20
CA HIS A 75 6.07 30.59 11.29
C HIS A 75 7.39 31.18 11.80
N VAL A 76 8.41 30.33 11.93
CA VAL A 76 9.76 30.71 12.36
C VAL A 76 10.77 30.62 11.20
N PRO A 77 11.78 31.51 11.11
CA PRO A 77 12.81 31.42 10.08
C PRO A 77 13.65 30.13 10.20
N TYR A 78 13.83 29.41 9.09
CA TYR A 78 14.67 28.21 9.02
C TYR A 78 16.07 28.55 8.52
N SER A 79 17.11 28.24 9.30
CA SER A 79 18.52 28.49 8.95
C SER A 79 19.40 27.26 9.23
N PRO A 80 19.46 26.29 8.30
CA PRO A 80 20.28 25.10 8.47
C PRO A 80 21.76 25.38 8.23
N PRO A 81 22.68 24.56 8.80
CA PRO A 81 24.10 24.65 8.47
C PRO A 81 24.32 24.36 6.98
N ARG A 82 25.03 25.28 6.31
CA ARG A 82 25.46 25.12 4.91
C ARG A 82 26.90 24.64 4.86
N TYR A 83 27.17 23.64 4.03
CA TYR A 83 28.51 23.07 3.84
C TYR A 83 29.11 23.53 2.51
N PRO A 84 30.45 23.65 2.39
CA PRO A 84 31.13 23.77 1.10
C PRO A 84 30.85 22.56 0.21
N GLU A 85 30.85 22.75 -1.12
CA GLU A 85 30.51 21.69 -2.08
C GLU A 85 31.37 20.42 -1.91
N GLU A 86 32.68 20.58 -1.70
CA GLU A 86 33.59 19.46 -1.43
C GLU A 86 33.16 18.64 -0.20
N ALA A 87 32.76 19.33 0.88
CA ALA A 87 32.28 18.68 2.09
C ALA A 87 30.91 18.02 1.87
N MET A 88 30.03 18.60 1.06
CA MET A 88 28.75 17.98 0.69
C MET A 88 28.97 16.67 -0.07
N LEU A 89 29.85 16.69 -1.08
CA LEU A 89 30.20 15.51 -1.89
C LEU A 89 30.82 14.41 -1.03
N LYS A 90 31.74 14.77 -0.12
CA LYS A 90 32.35 13.79 0.78
C LYS A 90 31.31 13.14 1.70
N ARG A 91 30.48 13.95 2.37
CA ARG A 91 29.48 13.46 3.32
C ARG A 91 28.43 12.58 2.65
N SER A 92 27.96 12.97 1.46
CA SER A 92 26.97 12.17 0.72
C SER A 92 27.56 10.82 0.27
N GLN A 93 28.82 10.80 -0.17
CA GLN A 93 29.51 9.57 -0.54
C GLN A 93 29.74 8.64 0.66
N GLU A 94 30.16 9.18 1.81
CA GLU A 94 30.33 8.42 3.05
C GLU A 94 29.00 7.84 3.52
N PHE A 95 27.94 8.65 3.53
CA PHE A 95 26.60 8.20 3.90
C PHE A 95 26.08 7.10 2.98
N TYR A 96 26.21 7.26 1.66
CA TYR A 96 25.88 6.21 0.69
C TYR A 96 26.67 4.91 0.99
N SER A 97 27.97 5.03 1.24
CA SER A 97 28.83 3.88 1.50
C SER A 97 28.44 3.13 2.77
N VAL A 98 28.01 3.84 3.82
CA VAL A 98 27.45 3.24 5.05
C VAL A 98 26.11 2.55 4.75
N MET A 99 25.19 3.24 4.08
CA MET A 99 23.86 2.70 3.79
C MET A 99 23.91 1.49 2.85
N ASN A 100 24.86 1.45 1.92
CA ASN A 100 25.05 0.34 0.98
C ASN A 100 25.58 -0.94 1.66
N GLN A 101 26.17 -0.83 2.85
CA GLN A 101 26.58 -2.00 3.64
C GLN A 101 25.40 -2.69 4.32
N ARG A 102 24.26 -2.00 4.48
CA ARG A 102 23.08 -2.55 5.15
C ARG A 102 22.53 -3.75 4.36
N ARG A 103 22.42 -4.89 5.04
CA ARG A 103 21.74 -6.09 4.53
C ARG A 103 20.60 -6.46 5.47
N SER A 104 19.55 -7.08 4.93
CA SER A 104 18.53 -7.72 5.75
C SER A 104 19.11 -9.05 6.25
N VAL A 105 19.43 -9.11 7.53
CA VAL A 105 20.02 -10.29 8.20
C VAL A 105 18.90 -11.05 8.92
N ARG A 106 18.86 -12.38 8.76
CA ARG A 106 17.83 -13.26 9.34
C ARG A 106 18.36 -14.19 10.43
N PHE A 107 19.62 -14.03 10.80
CA PHE A 107 20.30 -14.75 11.87
C PHE A 107 20.87 -13.70 12.82
N ILE A 108 20.24 -13.55 13.99
CA ILE A 108 20.53 -12.49 14.95
C ILE A 108 21.23 -13.13 16.16
N SER A 109 22.20 -12.43 16.74
CA SER A 109 22.88 -12.85 17.97
C SER A 109 21.95 -12.69 19.19
N PRO A 110 22.02 -13.58 20.20
CA PRO A 110 21.36 -13.37 21.48
C PRO A 110 22.04 -12.32 22.37
N GLU A 111 23.17 -11.76 21.93
CA GLU A 111 23.87 -10.70 22.67
C GLU A 111 22.98 -9.46 22.82
N PRO A 112 22.76 -8.96 24.05
CA PRO A 112 21.91 -7.80 24.27
C PRO A 112 22.56 -6.52 23.72
N VAL A 113 21.73 -5.60 23.25
CA VAL A 113 22.16 -4.27 22.81
C VAL A 113 21.84 -3.22 23.88
N PRO A 114 22.62 -2.14 24.03
CA PRO A 114 22.27 -1.11 24.99
C PRO A 114 20.92 -0.46 24.67
N ARG A 115 20.02 -0.36 25.65
CA ARG A 115 18.68 0.23 25.49
C ARG A 115 18.71 1.63 24.88
N GLU A 116 19.67 2.45 25.27
CA GLU A 116 19.83 3.81 24.74
C GLU A 116 20.06 3.84 23.22
N VAL A 117 20.71 2.81 22.65
CA VAL A 117 20.86 2.67 21.19
C VAL A 117 19.50 2.49 20.54
N ILE A 118 18.62 1.65 21.12
CA ILE A 118 17.25 1.44 20.64
C ILE A 118 16.43 2.73 20.74
N ASP A 119 16.53 3.44 21.86
CA ASP A 119 15.80 4.70 22.05
C ASP A 119 16.26 5.76 21.02
N ASN A 120 17.56 5.84 20.73
CA ASN A 120 18.10 6.79 19.75
C ASN A 120 17.67 6.47 18.30
N VAL A 121 17.59 5.19 17.91
CA VAL A 121 17.08 4.85 16.56
C VAL A 121 15.58 5.12 16.44
N ILE A 122 14.80 4.92 17.51
CA ILE A 122 13.37 5.27 17.54
C ILE A 122 13.17 6.79 17.47
N ARG A 123 13.93 7.57 18.25
CA ARG A 123 13.92 9.05 18.16
C ARG A 123 14.25 9.53 16.75
N THR A 124 15.22 8.89 16.10
CA THR A 124 15.57 9.19 14.71
C THR A 124 14.42 8.88 13.75
N ALA A 125 13.71 7.77 13.95
CA ALA A 125 12.53 7.44 13.13
C ALA A 125 11.39 8.47 13.31
N GLY A 126 11.21 8.96 14.53
CA GLY A 126 10.21 9.99 14.85
C GLY A 126 10.47 11.35 14.19
N THR A 127 11.64 11.61 13.59
CA THR A 127 11.88 12.85 12.83
C THR A 127 11.35 12.80 11.39
N ALA A 128 10.66 11.73 11.00
CA ALA A 128 10.03 11.64 9.69
C ALA A 128 8.93 12.71 9.53
N PRO A 129 8.69 13.23 8.32
CA PRO A 129 7.51 14.07 8.08
C PRO A 129 6.23 13.23 8.12
N SER A 130 5.11 13.84 8.54
CA SER A 130 3.78 13.23 8.46
C SER A 130 2.73 14.19 7.89
N GLY A 131 1.69 13.64 7.27
CA GLY A 131 0.57 14.43 6.76
C GLY A 131 -0.10 15.20 7.90
N ALA A 132 -0.25 16.51 7.72
CA ALA A 132 -0.77 17.42 8.75
C ALA A 132 -0.10 17.28 10.13
N HIS A 133 1.19 16.92 10.18
CA HIS A 133 1.95 16.73 11.42
C HIS A 133 1.32 15.73 12.42
N THR A 134 0.54 14.75 11.93
CA THR A 134 -0.19 13.79 12.78
C THR A 134 0.66 12.76 13.53
N GLU A 135 1.96 12.63 13.21
CA GLU A 135 2.88 11.63 13.75
C GLU A 135 2.24 10.24 14.00
N PRO A 136 1.61 9.61 12.98
CA PRO A 136 0.69 8.49 13.16
C PRO A 136 1.42 7.15 13.34
N TRP A 137 2.46 7.13 14.19
CA TRP A 137 3.30 5.97 14.45
C TRP A 137 3.36 5.63 15.94
N THR A 138 3.34 4.34 16.24
CA THR A 138 3.67 3.80 17.56
C THR A 138 4.76 2.76 17.41
N PHE A 139 5.86 2.93 18.16
CA PHE A 139 6.97 1.98 18.17
C PHE A 139 6.84 1.08 19.42
N VAL A 140 6.44 -0.18 19.22
CA VAL A 140 6.29 -1.15 20.31
C VAL A 140 7.60 -1.92 20.49
N VAL A 141 8.25 -1.74 21.65
CA VAL A 141 9.50 -2.42 22.00
C VAL A 141 9.22 -3.59 22.91
N VAL A 142 9.50 -4.81 22.45
CA VAL A 142 9.29 -6.06 23.21
C VAL A 142 10.64 -6.67 23.59
N SER A 143 10.89 -6.78 24.89
CA SER A 143 12.09 -7.43 25.44
C SER A 143 11.77 -8.65 26.30
N ASP A 144 10.53 -8.78 26.78
CA ASP A 144 10.06 -9.91 27.57
C ASP A 144 10.11 -11.23 26.75
N PRO A 145 10.88 -12.24 27.20
CA PRO A 145 11.05 -13.48 26.44
C PRO A 145 9.74 -14.24 26.17
N GLU A 146 8.81 -14.24 27.13
CA GLU A 146 7.53 -14.93 26.97
C GLU A 146 6.69 -14.25 25.89
N THR A 147 6.56 -12.93 25.96
CA THR A 147 5.84 -12.13 24.95
C THR A 147 6.44 -12.32 23.55
N LYS A 148 7.77 -12.33 23.42
CA LYS A 148 8.43 -12.61 22.13
C LYS A 148 8.11 -14.01 21.61
N HIS A 149 8.09 -15.01 22.49
CA HIS A 149 7.78 -16.38 22.13
C HIS A 149 6.33 -16.52 21.65
N GLN A 150 5.39 -15.89 22.33
CA GLN A 150 3.99 -15.85 21.88
C GLN A 150 3.85 -15.18 20.50
N ILE A 151 4.57 -14.08 20.25
CA ILE A 151 4.63 -13.45 18.92
C ILE A 151 5.17 -14.43 17.88
N ARG A 152 6.24 -15.16 18.21
CA ARG A 152 6.83 -16.15 17.30
C ARG A 152 5.82 -17.22 16.91
N LEU A 153 5.12 -17.81 17.88
CA LEU A 153 4.14 -18.87 17.62
C LEU A 153 3.06 -18.40 16.63
N ILE A 154 2.49 -17.22 16.88
CA ILE A 154 1.47 -16.63 16.01
C ILE A 154 2.02 -16.38 14.59
N VAL A 155 3.22 -15.80 14.49
CA VAL A 155 3.83 -15.49 13.18
C VAL A 155 4.16 -16.76 12.39
N GLU A 156 4.71 -17.79 13.04
CA GLU A 156 5.07 -19.04 12.35
C GLU A 156 3.82 -19.80 11.86
N GLU A 157 2.75 -19.82 12.65
CA GLU A 157 1.45 -20.40 12.25
C GLU A 157 0.88 -19.68 11.02
N GLU A 158 0.81 -18.35 11.06
CA GLU A 158 0.28 -17.56 9.94
C GLU A 158 1.18 -17.67 8.69
N GLU A 159 2.50 -17.68 8.86
CA GLU A 159 3.43 -17.83 7.75
C GLU A 159 3.36 -19.23 7.13
N GLU A 160 3.12 -20.30 7.90
CA GLU A 160 2.93 -21.62 7.31
C GLU A 160 1.72 -21.63 6.36
N VAL A 161 0.60 -21.04 6.78
CA VAL A 161 -0.59 -20.88 5.92
C VAL A 161 -0.29 -19.96 4.72
N ASN A 162 0.52 -18.91 4.90
CA ASN A 162 0.95 -18.04 3.80
C ASN A 162 1.71 -18.80 2.71
N TYR A 163 2.75 -19.51 3.10
CA TYR A 163 3.61 -20.25 2.18
C TYR A 163 2.87 -21.40 1.49
N ARG A 164 1.93 -22.04 2.19
CA ARG A 164 1.19 -23.18 1.64
C ARG A 164 -0.01 -22.77 0.78
N GLN A 165 -0.64 -21.63 1.07
CA GLN A 165 -1.96 -21.31 0.51
C GLN A 165 -2.11 -19.84 0.06
N ARG A 166 -1.86 -18.86 0.94
CA ARG A 166 -2.27 -17.46 0.68
C ARG A 166 -1.39 -16.71 -0.33
N MET A 167 -0.09 -16.99 -0.39
CA MET A 167 0.85 -16.26 -1.26
C MET A 167 0.78 -16.69 -2.74
N GLY A 168 0.34 -17.92 -3.00
CA GLY A 168 0.34 -18.54 -4.32
C GLY A 168 1.72 -18.88 -4.88
N ASP A 169 1.77 -19.69 -5.94
CA ASP A 169 3.00 -20.29 -6.46
C ASP A 169 4.04 -19.26 -6.91
N LYS A 170 3.59 -18.19 -7.56
CA LYS A 170 4.49 -17.15 -8.09
C LYS A 170 5.30 -16.47 -6.99
N TRP A 171 4.62 -16.05 -5.91
CA TRP A 171 5.30 -15.35 -4.82
C TRP A 171 6.21 -16.30 -4.06
N VAL A 172 5.78 -17.54 -3.80
CA VAL A 172 6.63 -18.57 -3.19
C VAL A 172 7.90 -18.82 -4.03
N GLN A 173 7.77 -18.89 -5.35
CA GLN A 173 8.90 -19.03 -6.26
C GLN A 173 9.86 -17.83 -6.20
N ASP A 174 9.34 -16.61 -6.13
CA ASP A 174 10.16 -15.39 -6.01
C ASP A 174 10.97 -15.37 -4.70
N LEU A 175 10.43 -15.94 -3.62
CA LEU A 175 11.08 -16.05 -2.32
C LEU A 175 12.16 -17.15 -2.28
N ALA A 176 12.14 -18.12 -3.19
CA ALA A 176 13.05 -19.27 -3.18
C ALA A 176 14.54 -18.86 -3.15
N ARG A 177 14.91 -17.79 -3.88
CA ARG A 177 16.28 -17.25 -3.89
C ARG A 177 16.74 -16.72 -2.53
N LEU A 178 15.80 -16.31 -1.68
CA LEU A 178 16.06 -15.78 -0.34
C LEU A 178 16.16 -16.89 0.70
N LYS A 179 15.77 -18.13 0.36
CA LYS A 179 15.75 -19.30 1.25
C LYS A 179 14.98 -19.05 2.55
N THR A 180 13.89 -18.27 2.46
CA THR A 180 12.99 -18.02 3.58
C THR A 180 11.92 -19.09 3.65
N ASN A 181 11.46 -19.39 4.87
CA ASN A 181 10.33 -20.26 5.15
C ASN A 181 9.52 -19.65 6.31
N TRP A 182 8.59 -20.43 6.86
CA TRP A 182 7.75 -20.01 7.98
C TRP A 182 8.45 -19.99 9.34
N ILE A 183 9.62 -20.62 9.50
CA ILE A 183 10.36 -20.68 10.78
C ILE A 183 11.10 -19.36 11.01
N LYS A 184 10.83 -18.67 12.12
CA LYS A 184 11.32 -17.33 12.46
C LYS A 184 12.07 -17.32 13.80
N GLU A 185 13.11 -18.14 13.90
CA GLU A 185 13.94 -18.28 15.13
C GLU A 185 14.43 -16.94 15.72
N TYR A 186 14.73 -15.97 14.85
CA TYR A 186 15.18 -14.64 15.26
C TYR A 186 14.18 -13.87 16.15
N LEU A 187 12.89 -14.25 16.18
CA LEU A 187 11.88 -13.66 17.07
C LEU A 187 12.13 -14.02 18.55
N ASP A 188 12.65 -15.22 18.83
CA ASP A 188 13.07 -15.59 20.18
C ASP A 188 14.47 -15.07 20.51
N VAL A 189 15.39 -15.18 19.55
CA VAL A 189 16.83 -14.96 19.79
C VAL A 189 17.19 -13.46 19.88
N ALA A 190 16.53 -12.57 19.14
CA ALA A 190 16.89 -11.15 19.15
C ALA A 190 16.65 -10.52 20.53
N HIS A 191 17.68 -9.88 21.10
CA HIS A 191 17.61 -9.26 22.42
C HIS A 191 17.86 -7.75 22.38
N ILE A 192 17.18 -7.05 23.30
CA ILE A 192 17.28 -5.61 23.61
C ILE A 192 17.65 -5.49 25.09
#